data_AF-A0A936SMR8-F1
#
_entry.id   AF-A0A936SMR8-F1
#
_cell.length_a   1.000
_cell.length_b   1.000
_cell.length_c   1.000
_cell.angle_alpha   90.00
_cell.angle_beta   90.00
_cell.angle_gamma   90.00
#
_symmetry.space_group_name_H-M   'P 1'
#
loop_
_entity.id
_entity.type
_entity.pdbx_description
1 polymer ?
#
loop_
_entity_poly.entity_id
_entity_poly.type
_entity_poly.pdbx_seq_one_letter_code
_entity_poly.pdbx_strand_id
1 'polypeptide(L)'
;MFDTISIADDVVSRITQHYHHIGQSLAWPDNLPRSTVRSSTPLHADIARFVQIANGDLDRTTADDQTIGELIERFQNLLDVLFLPANGQYTYRIPTTFWSEAGIGQVLARVQAWLRHDDLISLSEAAQLLFPELACSNLQAARMRVKRLTERGDLMIYLAPDEPNPTQQGRVSRQAIEALQAAGYKHS
;
A
#
# COMPACT_ATOMS: atom_id res chain seq x y z
N MET A 1 -4.51 3.57 -42.71
CA MET A 1 -5.68 2.66 -42.61
C MET A 1 -5.37 1.69 -41.47
N PHE A 2 -6.30 1.44 -40.56
CA PHE A 2 -6.08 0.49 -39.45
C PHE A 2 -6.21 -0.95 -39.97
N ASP A 3 -5.31 -1.83 -39.53
CA ASP A 3 -5.39 -3.27 -39.82
C ASP A 3 -6.21 -3.96 -38.73
N THR A 4 -7.46 -4.27 -39.06
CA THR A 4 -8.41 -4.86 -38.12
C THR A 4 -7.94 -6.21 -37.56
N ILE A 5 -7.26 -7.04 -38.37
CA ILE A 5 -6.85 -8.39 -37.95
C ILE A 5 -5.70 -8.27 -36.96
N SER A 6 -4.66 -7.52 -37.32
CA SER A 6 -3.52 -7.31 -36.43
C SER A 6 -3.92 -6.65 -35.09
N ILE A 7 -4.84 -5.69 -35.12
CA ILE A 7 -5.34 -5.06 -33.89
C ILE A 7 -6.16 -6.03 -33.05
N ALA A 8 -7.01 -6.85 -33.66
CA ALA A 8 -7.81 -7.84 -32.96
C ALA A 8 -6.92 -8.91 -32.28
N ASP A 9 -5.92 -9.43 -32.99
CA ASP A 9 -5.00 -10.44 -32.48
C ASP A 9 -4.15 -9.91 -31.31
N ASP A 10 -3.66 -8.66 -31.40
CA ASP A 10 -2.92 -8.01 -30.29
C ASP A 10 -3.80 -7.87 -29.04
N VAL A 11 -5.04 -7.39 -29.19
CA VAL A 11 -5.98 -7.24 -28.07
C VAL A 11 -6.31 -8.60 -27.43
N VAL A 12 -6.60 -9.61 -28.25
CA VAL A 12 -6.89 -10.98 -27.76
C VAL A 12 -5.68 -11.53 -27.01
N SER A 13 -4.48 -11.44 -27.58
CA SER A 13 -3.25 -11.91 -26.94
C SER A 13 -3.02 -11.27 -25.57
N ARG A 14 -3.19 -9.95 -25.46
CA ARG A 14 -3.01 -9.22 -24.19
C ARG A 14 -4.03 -9.63 -23.12
N ILE A 15 -5.30 -9.76 -23.51
CA ILE A 15 -6.36 -10.23 -22.61
C ILE A 15 -6.05 -11.65 -22.13
N THR A 16 -5.65 -12.56 -23.03
CA THR A 16 -5.30 -13.94 -22.69
C THR A 16 -4.12 -14.00 -21.73
N GLN A 17 -3.06 -13.23 -21.99
CA GLN A 17 -1.89 -13.14 -21.09
C GLN A 17 -2.28 -12.64 -19.70
N HIS A 18 -3.14 -11.62 -19.62
CA HIS A 18 -3.61 -11.07 -18.35
C HIS A 18 -4.42 -12.10 -17.53
N TYR A 19 -5.37 -12.80 -18.18
CA TYR A 19 -6.12 -13.86 -17.50
C TYR A 19 -5.24 -15.04 -17.09
N HIS A 20 -4.23 -15.39 -17.90
CA HIS A 20 -3.29 -16.43 -17.54
C HIS A 20 -2.48 -16.04 -16.29
N HIS A 21 -2.01 -14.80 -16.21
CA HIS A 21 -1.31 -14.27 -15.05
C HIS A 21 -2.18 -14.31 -13.78
N ILE A 22 -3.44 -13.86 -13.85
CA ILE A 22 -4.39 -13.98 -12.74
C ILE A 22 -4.61 -15.45 -12.36
N GLY A 23 -4.77 -16.32 -13.36
CA GLY A 23 -4.97 -17.76 -13.17
C GLY A 23 -3.81 -18.41 -12.41
N GLN A 24 -2.57 -18.08 -12.76
CA GLN A 24 -1.37 -18.54 -12.07
C GLN A 24 -1.35 -18.07 -10.60
N SER A 25 -1.59 -16.78 -10.36
CA SER A 25 -1.60 -16.20 -9.00
C SER A 25 -2.67 -16.84 -8.10
N LEU A 26 -3.85 -17.12 -8.67
CA LEU A 26 -4.95 -17.79 -7.97
C LEU A 26 -4.82 -19.32 -7.94
N ALA A 27 -3.78 -19.89 -8.56
CA ALA A 27 -3.66 -21.33 -8.81
C ALA A 27 -4.98 -21.94 -9.30
N TRP A 28 -5.65 -21.26 -10.23
CA TRP A 28 -6.91 -21.73 -10.81
C TRP A 28 -6.61 -23.05 -11.53
N PRO A 29 -7.23 -24.19 -11.14
CA PRO A 29 -6.98 -25.44 -11.85
C PRO A 29 -7.58 -25.34 -13.25
N ASP A 30 -6.76 -25.54 -14.29
CA ASP A 30 -7.19 -25.51 -15.71
C ASP A 30 -8.30 -26.53 -16.04
N ASN A 31 -8.53 -27.50 -15.16
CA ASN A 31 -9.71 -28.35 -15.07
C ASN A 31 -9.70 -28.95 -13.66
N LEU A 32 -10.79 -28.93 -12.86
CA LEU A 32 -11.14 -29.97 -11.86
C LEU A 32 -12.41 -29.62 -11.04
N PRO A 33 -13.13 -30.63 -10.52
CA PRO A 33 -14.43 -30.54 -9.87
C PRO A 33 -14.33 -29.97 -8.44
N ARG A 34 -15.47 -29.40 -8.00
CA ARG A 34 -15.69 -28.80 -6.68
C ARG A 34 -15.42 -29.81 -5.54
N SER A 35 -14.20 -29.88 -5.02
CA SER A 35 -13.92 -30.55 -3.74
C SER A 35 -13.13 -29.64 -2.80
N THR A 36 -13.38 -29.80 -1.51
CA THR A 36 -13.57 -28.73 -0.51
C THR A 36 -12.37 -28.48 0.41
N VAL A 37 -11.14 -28.64 -0.06
CA VAL A 37 -9.94 -28.14 0.65
C VAL A 37 -9.06 -27.43 -0.37
N ARG A 38 -9.24 -26.11 -0.53
CA ARG A 38 -8.36 -25.31 -1.39
C ARG A 38 -6.98 -25.25 -0.73
N SER A 39 -5.97 -25.85 -1.36
CA SER A 39 -4.57 -25.59 -1.04
C SER A 39 -4.30 -24.08 -1.05
N SER A 40 -3.45 -23.59 -0.14
CA SER A 40 -3.10 -22.16 -0.10
C SER A 40 -2.47 -21.76 -1.45
N THR A 41 -3.11 -20.82 -2.15
CA THR A 41 -2.60 -20.33 -3.42
C THR A 41 -1.35 -19.47 -3.18
N PRO A 42 -0.48 -19.28 -4.19
CA PRO A 42 0.66 -18.35 -4.08
C PRO A 42 0.22 -16.97 -3.59
N LEU A 43 -0.87 -16.43 -4.16
CA LEU A 43 -1.44 -15.16 -3.74
C LEU A 43 -1.88 -15.15 -2.27
N HIS A 44 -2.47 -16.24 -1.77
CA HIS A 44 -2.87 -16.35 -0.37
C HIS A 44 -1.65 -16.34 0.55
N ALA A 45 -0.56 -17.02 0.18
CA ALA A 45 0.68 -17.01 0.95
C ALA A 45 1.31 -15.61 0.99
N ASP A 46 1.31 -14.89 -0.14
CA ASP A 46 1.81 -13.52 -0.22
C ASP A 46 0.98 -12.56 0.63
N ILE A 47 -0.35 -12.62 0.54
CA ILE A 47 -1.25 -11.81 1.37
C ILE A 47 -1.04 -12.12 2.86
N ALA A 48 -0.92 -13.39 3.24
CA ALA A 48 -0.67 -13.76 4.64
C ALA A 48 0.66 -13.16 5.14
N ARG A 49 1.70 -13.15 4.31
CA ARG A 49 2.98 -12.52 4.64
C ARG A 49 2.87 -11.00 4.78
N PHE A 50 2.11 -10.35 3.91
CA PHE A 50 1.83 -8.91 4.02
C PHE A 50 1.03 -8.57 5.27
N VAL A 51 0.09 -9.42 5.67
CA VAL A 51 -0.64 -9.27 6.93
C VAL A 51 0.29 -9.39 8.14
N GLN A 52 1.23 -10.34 8.15
CA GLN A 52 2.25 -10.44 9.22
C GLN A 52 3.07 -9.16 9.34
N ILE A 53 3.54 -8.62 8.22
CA ILE A 53 4.27 -7.35 8.19
C ILE A 53 3.38 -6.21 8.70
N ALA A 54 2.14 -6.12 8.19
CA ALA A 54 1.20 -5.09 8.58
C ALA A 54 0.75 -5.20 10.05
N ASN A 55 0.86 -6.36 10.69
CA ASN A 55 0.61 -6.54 12.11
C ASN A 55 1.84 -6.22 12.98
N GLY A 56 3.02 -6.11 12.37
CA GLY A 56 4.29 -5.92 13.09
C GLY A 56 4.96 -7.21 13.54
N ASP A 57 4.51 -8.38 13.04
CA ASP A 57 5.09 -9.68 13.37
C ASP A 57 6.49 -9.87 12.76
N LEU A 58 6.82 -9.09 11.72
CA LEU A 58 8.11 -9.11 11.04
C LEU A 58 8.82 -7.76 11.24
N ASP A 59 9.93 -7.76 11.96
CA ASP A 59 10.75 -6.57 12.13
C ASP A 59 11.65 -6.34 10.90
N ARG A 60 11.57 -5.14 10.33
CA ARG A 60 12.37 -4.71 9.18
C ARG A 60 13.87 -4.74 9.47
N THR A 61 14.29 -4.52 10.72
CA THR A 61 15.71 -4.48 11.10
C THR A 61 16.37 -5.86 11.07
N THR A 62 15.57 -6.92 11.15
CA THR A 62 16.04 -8.32 11.17
C THR A 62 15.95 -9.01 9.82
N ALA A 63 15.26 -8.41 8.85
CA ALA A 63 15.13 -8.94 7.50
C ALA A 63 16.40 -8.68 6.68
N ASP A 64 16.91 -9.71 6.02
CA ASP A 64 18.04 -9.58 5.09
C ASP A 64 17.59 -9.00 3.73
N ASP A 65 18.58 -8.51 2.97
CA ASP A 65 18.35 -7.87 1.66
C ASP A 65 17.66 -8.80 0.66
N GLN A 66 17.91 -10.11 0.74
CA GLN A 66 17.25 -11.10 -0.09
C GLN A 66 15.74 -11.16 0.21
N THR A 67 15.38 -11.30 1.48
CA THR A 67 13.98 -11.32 1.93
C THR A 67 13.26 -10.05 1.51
N ILE A 68 13.93 -8.90 1.62
CA ILE A 68 13.37 -7.62 1.21
C ILE A 68 13.14 -7.59 -0.29
N GLY A 69 14.12 -8.04 -1.10
CA GLY A 69 13.98 -8.13 -2.55
C GLY A 69 12.78 -9.00 -2.97
N GLU A 70 12.66 -10.19 -2.37
CA GLU A 70 11.53 -11.09 -2.63
C GLU A 70 10.18 -10.45 -2.25
N LEU A 71 10.12 -9.71 -1.15
CA LEU A 71 8.91 -9.00 -0.73
C LEU A 71 8.53 -7.85 -1.67
N ILE A 72 9.51 -7.12 -2.22
CA ILE A 72 9.27 -6.08 -3.23
C ILE A 72 8.66 -6.70 -4.48
N GLU A 73 9.21 -7.81 -4.97
CA GLU A 73 8.69 -8.49 -6.16
C GLU A 73 7.27 -8.99 -5.95
N ARG A 74 6.99 -9.64 -4.82
CA ARG A 74 5.64 -10.11 -4.46
C ARG A 74 4.66 -8.96 -4.30
N PHE A 75 5.10 -7.85 -3.70
CA PHE A 75 4.27 -6.66 -3.51
C PHE A 75 3.89 -6.05 -4.87
N GLN A 76 4.86 -5.91 -5.76
CA GLN A 76 4.64 -5.44 -7.12
C GLN A 76 3.71 -6.38 -7.90
N ASN A 77 3.93 -7.69 -7.82
CA ASN A 77 3.07 -8.70 -8.44
C ASN A 77 1.62 -8.60 -7.96
N LEU A 78 1.39 -8.40 -6.66
CA LEU A 78 0.04 -8.21 -6.14
C LEU A 78 -0.61 -6.92 -6.68
N LEU A 79 0.13 -5.82 -6.79
CA LEU A 79 -0.38 -4.59 -7.40
C LEU A 79 -0.71 -4.80 -8.88
N ASP A 80 0.10 -5.56 -9.60
CA ASP A 80 -0.16 -5.89 -11.01
C ASP A 80 -1.42 -6.75 -11.14
N VAL A 81 -1.61 -7.75 -10.27
CA VAL A 81 -2.84 -8.56 -10.23
C VAL A 81 -4.09 -7.71 -9.96
N LEU A 82 -3.98 -6.67 -9.12
CA LEU A 82 -5.12 -5.83 -8.74
C LEU A 82 -5.42 -4.70 -9.73
N PHE A 83 -4.40 -4.14 -10.38
CA PHE A 83 -4.52 -2.87 -11.11
C PHE A 83 -4.00 -2.88 -12.55
N LEU A 84 -3.24 -3.90 -12.98
CA LEU A 84 -2.73 -3.95 -14.34
C LEU A 84 -3.90 -4.14 -15.31
N PRO A 85 -4.15 -3.20 -16.24
CA PRO A 85 -5.23 -3.35 -17.19
C PRO A 85 -4.92 -4.42 -18.22
N ALA A 86 -5.94 -5.19 -18.62
CA ALA A 86 -5.82 -6.22 -19.66
C ALA A 86 -5.38 -5.69 -21.03
N ASN A 87 -5.43 -4.36 -21.24
CA ASN A 87 -4.94 -3.71 -22.46
C ASN A 87 -3.40 -3.60 -22.52
N GLY A 88 -2.67 -4.08 -21.50
CA GLY A 88 -1.21 -4.13 -21.48
C GLY A 88 -0.53 -2.77 -21.36
N GLN A 89 -1.24 -1.73 -20.93
CA GLN A 89 -0.61 -0.45 -20.62
C GLN A 89 0.17 -0.59 -19.31
N TYR A 90 1.50 -0.59 -19.40
CA TYR A 90 2.44 -0.69 -18.27
C TYR A 90 2.35 0.45 -17.25
N THR A 91 1.53 1.47 -17.50
CA THR A 91 1.27 2.57 -16.58
C THR A 91 -0.16 2.46 -16.05
N TYR A 92 -0.34 1.72 -14.96
CA TYR A 92 -1.57 1.80 -14.18
C TYR A 92 -1.44 2.89 -13.11
N ARG A 93 -2.58 3.46 -12.72
CA ARG A 93 -2.66 4.37 -11.59
C ARG A 93 -3.42 3.69 -10.47
N ILE A 94 -2.78 3.54 -9.33
CA ILE A 94 -3.46 3.11 -8.10
C ILE A 94 -4.21 4.34 -7.57
N PRO A 95 -5.54 4.27 -7.37
CA PRO A 95 -6.29 5.37 -6.77
C PRO A 95 -5.73 5.73 -5.40
N THR A 96 -5.61 7.02 -5.08
CA THR A 96 -5.09 7.44 -3.75
C THR A 96 -5.97 6.94 -2.60
N THR A 97 -7.27 6.78 -2.83
CA THR A 97 -8.22 6.25 -1.85
C THR A 97 -7.95 4.79 -1.49
N PHE A 98 -7.43 3.99 -2.42
CA PHE A 98 -7.16 2.56 -2.21
C PHE A 98 -6.35 2.33 -0.95
N TRP A 99 -5.30 3.12 -0.75
CA TRP A 99 -4.40 2.97 0.38
C TRP A 99 -5.03 3.24 1.75
N SER A 100 -6.16 3.97 1.76
CA SER A 100 -6.94 4.26 2.96
C SER A 100 -8.10 3.29 3.18
N GLU A 101 -8.45 2.49 2.18
CA GLU A 101 -9.55 1.51 2.26
C GLU A 101 -9.24 0.42 3.29
N ALA A 102 -10.25 0.11 4.11
CA ALA A 102 -10.15 -0.95 5.09
C ALA A 102 -9.88 -2.31 4.41
N GLY A 103 -9.01 -3.12 5.01
CA GLY A 103 -8.59 -4.40 4.45
C GLY A 103 -7.28 -4.29 3.68
N ILE A 104 -7.26 -4.77 2.43
CA ILE A 104 -6.01 -4.95 1.68
C ILE A 104 -5.26 -3.64 1.42
N GLY A 105 -5.98 -2.53 1.18
CA GLY A 105 -5.39 -1.22 0.95
C GLY A 105 -4.51 -0.76 2.11
N GLN A 106 -5.03 -0.81 3.33
CA GLN A 106 -4.28 -0.50 4.55
C GLN A 106 -3.15 -1.49 4.84
N VAL A 107 -3.34 -2.78 4.55
CA VAL A 107 -2.26 -3.77 4.69
C VAL A 107 -1.08 -3.39 3.78
N LEU A 108 -1.35 -3.14 2.50
CA LEU A 108 -0.31 -2.77 1.54
C LEU A 108 0.31 -1.41 1.82
N ALA A 109 -0.47 -0.45 2.34
CA ALA A 109 0.06 0.79 2.86
C ALA A 109 1.14 0.56 3.93
N ARG A 110 0.87 -0.28 4.93
CA ARG A 110 1.85 -0.57 5.99
C ARG A 110 3.06 -1.33 5.46
N VAL A 111 2.86 -2.29 4.57
CA VAL A 111 3.97 -2.99 3.89
C VAL A 111 4.85 -2.01 3.13
N GLN A 112 4.27 -1.03 2.43
CA GLN A 112 5.04 -0.02 1.73
C GLN A 112 5.89 0.84 2.67
N ALA A 113 5.36 1.23 3.84
CA ALA A 113 6.14 1.93 4.87
C ALA A 113 7.27 1.04 5.44
N TRP A 114 6.97 -0.24 5.69
CA TRP A 114 7.95 -1.23 6.15
C TRP A 114 9.09 -1.42 5.14
N LEU A 115 8.77 -1.55 3.85
CA LEU A 115 9.75 -1.70 2.77
C LEU A 115 10.68 -0.48 2.67
N ARG A 116 10.15 0.72 2.90
CA ARG A 116 10.90 1.98 2.91
C ARG A 116 11.73 2.18 4.17
N HIS A 117 11.62 1.29 5.16
CA HIS A 117 12.21 1.47 6.49
C HIS A 117 11.83 2.85 7.06
N ASP A 118 10.54 3.17 6.96
CA ASP A 118 9.99 4.44 7.39
C ASP A 118 9.21 4.28 8.70
N ASP A 119 9.48 5.18 9.63
CA ASP A 119 8.87 5.19 10.96
C ASP A 119 7.48 5.81 10.89
N LEU A 120 6.48 5.05 11.32
CA LEU A 120 5.11 5.53 11.44
C LEU A 120 4.89 6.14 12.81
N ILE A 121 4.78 7.47 12.86
CA ILE A 121 4.62 8.26 14.09
C ILE A 121 3.17 8.68 14.31
N SER A 122 2.79 8.95 15.54
CA SER A 122 1.47 9.47 15.90
C SER A 122 1.23 10.87 15.34
N LEU A 123 -0.06 11.26 15.20
CA LEU A 123 -0.42 12.62 14.82
C LEU A 123 0.10 13.68 15.81
N SER A 124 0.31 13.32 17.07
CA SER A 124 0.88 14.22 18.09
C SER A 124 2.36 14.47 17.85
N GLU A 125 3.13 13.43 17.58
CA GLU A 125 4.56 13.54 17.26
C GLU A 125 4.76 14.29 15.93
N ALA A 126 3.97 13.95 14.92
CA ALA A 126 3.97 14.67 13.65
C ALA A 126 3.65 16.16 13.82
N ALA A 127 2.71 16.50 14.70
CA ALA A 127 2.37 17.88 15.00
C ALA A 127 3.51 18.64 15.70
N GLN A 128 4.25 17.96 16.59
CA GLN A 128 5.42 18.54 17.24
C GLN A 128 6.57 18.78 16.26
N LEU A 129 6.77 17.87 15.31
CA LEU A 129 7.79 18.03 14.26
C LEU A 129 7.46 19.14 13.28
N LEU A 130 6.22 19.17 12.77
CA LEU A 130 5.83 20.08 11.70
C LEU A 130 5.45 21.49 12.21
N PHE A 131 4.89 21.59 13.43
CA PHE A 131 4.41 22.84 14.02
C PHE A 131 4.89 23.02 15.48
N PRO A 132 6.21 23.05 15.74
CA PRO A 132 6.76 23.01 17.10
C PRO A 132 6.25 24.13 18.02
N GLU A 133 6.20 25.37 17.52
CA GLU A 133 5.72 26.54 18.29
C GLU A 133 4.23 26.43 18.66
N LEU A 134 3.40 25.98 17.71
CA LEU A 134 1.98 25.77 17.94
C LEU A 134 1.74 24.56 18.84
N ALA A 135 2.52 23.49 18.70
CA ALA A 135 2.39 22.30 19.53
C ALA A 135 2.72 22.61 21.01
N CYS A 136 3.68 23.50 21.26
CA CYS A 136 4.04 23.95 22.61
C CYS A 136 2.91 24.74 23.31
N SER A 137 2.14 25.53 22.56
CA SER A 137 1.05 26.36 23.10
C SER A 137 -0.32 25.69 23.05
N ASN A 138 -0.60 24.92 22.00
CA ASN A 138 -1.86 24.22 21.75
C ASN A 138 -1.65 22.98 20.87
N LEU A 139 -1.27 21.87 21.49
CA LEU A 139 -1.06 20.58 20.80
C LEU A 139 -2.30 20.12 20.03
N GLN A 140 -3.52 20.38 20.52
CA GLN A 140 -4.73 19.94 19.83
C GLN A 140 -4.95 20.70 18.50
N ALA A 141 -4.67 22.00 18.49
CA ALA A 141 -4.72 22.79 17.25
C ALA A 141 -3.65 22.31 16.25
N ALA A 142 -2.44 22.01 16.72
CA ALA A 142 -1.37 21.47 15.88
C ALA A 142 -1.74 20.09 15.28
N ARG A 143 -2.29 19.18 16.10
CA ARG A 143 -2.81 17.88 15.65
C ARG A 143 -3.91 18.02 14.60
N MET A 144 -4.83 18.96 14.78
CA MET A 144 -5.89 19.22 13.80
C MET A 144 -5.34 19.75 12.48
N ARG A 145 -4.22 20.49 12.47
CA ARG A 145 -3.55 20.90 11.23
C ARG A 145 -2.96 19.70 10.49
N VAL A 146 -2.29 18.79 11.19
CA VAL A 146 -1.78 17.54 10.58
C VAL A 146 -2.93 16.69 10.05
N LYS A 147 -4.03 16.57 10.80
CA LYS A 147 -5.21 15.84 10.33
C LYS A 147 -5.76 16.43 9.02
N ARG A 148 -5.83 17.75 8.89
CA ARG A 148 -6.26 18.40 7.64
C ARG A 148 -5.33 18.11 6.45
N LEU A 149 -4.02 17.96 6.68
CA LEU A 149 -3.09 17.52 5.63
C LEU A 149 -3.42 16.11 5.15
N THR A 150 -3.78 15.21 6.07
CA THR A 150 -4.23 13.86 5.69
C THR A 150 -5.56 13.88 4.94
N GLU A 151 -6.51 14.73 5.34
CA GLU A 151 -7.81 14.89 4.66
C GLU A 151 -7.67 15.49 3.25
N ARG A 152 -6.63 16.31 3.02
CA ARG A 152 -6.31 16.89 1.71
C ARG A 152 -5.50 15.95 0.80
N GLY A 153 -4.97 14.86 1.34
CA GLY A 153 -4.09 13.94 0.63
C GLY A 153 -2.63 14.39 0.54
N ASP A 154 -2.24 15.46 1.24
CA ASP A 154 -0.84 15.92 1.35
C ASP A 154 0.00 14.95 2.19
N LEU A 155 -0.66 14.25 3.13
CA LEU A 155 -0.08 13.20 3.94
C LEU A 155 -0.92 11.93 3.85
N MET A 156 -0.24 10.79 3.82
CA MET A 156 -0.90 9.50 3.92
C MET A 156 -1.09 9.11 5.39
N ILE A 157 -2.30 8.67 5.73
CA ILE A 157 -2.62 8.13 7.05
C ILE A 157 -2.56 6.60 7.04
N TYR A 158 -1.92 6.05 8.06
CA TYR A 158 -1.83 4.63 8.35
C TYR A 158 -2.59 4.35 9.64
N LEU A 159 -3.22 3.18 9.77
CA LEU A 159 -3.87 2.78 11.01
C LEU A 159 -3.01 1.80 11.78
N ALA A 160 -2.86 2.05 13.09
CA ALA A 160 -2.23 1.16 14.05
C ALA A 160 -3.30 0.17 14.60
N PRO A 161 -3.26 -1.13 14.25
CA PRO A 161 -4.21 -2.14 14.71
C PRO A 161 -4.01 -2.51 16.18
N ASP A 162 -2.82 -2.26 16.72
CA ASP A 162 -2.42 -2.45 18.11
C ASP A 162 -2.99 -1.36 19.05
N GLU A 163 -3.41 -0.22 18.49
CA GLU A 163 -3.97 0.88 19.26
C GLU A 163 -5.48 0.66 19.48
N PRO A 164 -5.95 0.43 20.73
CA PRO A 164 -7.35 0.13 21.00
C PRO A 164 -8.26 1.35 20.83
N ASN A 165 -7.72 2.57 20.90
CA ASN A 165 -8.49 3.80 20.77
C ASN A 165 -8.53 4.29 19.31
N PRO A 166 -9.69 4.25 18.61
CA PRO A 166 -9.79 4.66 17.21
C PRO A 166 -9.33 6.09 16.94
N THR A 167 -9.48 6.98 17.92
CA THR A 167 -9.05 8.39 17.79
C THR A 167 -7.54 8.57 17.83
N GLN A 168 -6.81 7.56 18.31
CA GLN A 168 -5.35 7.55 18.42
C GLN A 168 -4.71 6.59 17.41
N GLN A 169 -5.47 5.78 16.67
CA GLN A 169 -4.94 4.80 15.70
C GLN A 169 -4.17 5.44 14.54
N GLY A 170 -4.45 6.71 14.22
CA GLY A 170 -3.81 7.41 13.11
C GLY A 170 -2.30 7.55 13.29
N ARG A 171 -1.57 7.06 12.30
CA ARG A 171 -0.12 7.24 12.14
C ARG A 171 0.18 7.90 10.80
N VAL A 172 1.30 8.59 10.72
CA VAL A 172 1.82 9.19 9.47
C VAL A 172 3.30 8.86 9.34
N SER A 173 3.79 8.88 8.11
CA SER A 173 5.22 8.70 7.80
C SER A 173 6.05 9.83 8.42
N ARG A 174 7.08 9.49 9.20
CA ARG A 174 8.06 10.45 9.70
C ARG A 174 8.81 11.10 8.54
N GLN A 175 9.27 10.31 7.57
CA GLN A 175 9.99 10.83 6.40
C GLN A 175 9.15 11.84 5.60
N ALA A 176 7.83 11.60 5.46
CA ALA A 176 6.93 12.53 4.78
C ALA A 176 6.76 13.85 5.55
N ILE A 177 6.68 13.78 6.89
CA ILE A 177 6.64 14.97 7.75
C ILE A 177 7.93 15.78 7.63
N GLU A 178 9.08 15.12 7.70
CA GLU A 178 10.40 15.75 7.55
C GLU A 178 10.56 16.36 6.15
N ALA A 179 10.08 15.68 5.11
CA ALA A 179 10.07 16.21 3.75
C ALA A 179 9.20 17.46 3.61
N LEU A 180 8.00 17.50 4.22
CA LEU A 180 7.15 18.69 4.25
C LEU A 180 7.82 19.84 5.01
N GLN A 181 8.48 19.54 6.13
CA GLN A 181 9.24 20.52 6.89
C GLN A 181 10.39 21.10 6.07
N ALA A 182 11.16 20.24 5.38
CA ALA A 182 12.28 20.62 4.53
C ALA A 182 11.84 21.41 3.29
N ALA A 183 10.67 21.08 2.71
CA ALA A 183 10.03 21.85 1.65
C ALA A 183 9.56 23.23 2.12
N GLY A 184 9.73 23.54 3.41
CA GLY A 184 9.37 24.81 3.99
C GLY A 184 7.86 24.99 4.01
N TYR A 185 7.11 23.95 4.39
CA TYR A 185 5.66 24.01 4.64
C TYR A 185 5.37 25.03 5.76
N LYS A 186 5.47 26.30 5.39
CA LYS A 186 5.05 27.50 6.10
C LYS A 186 3.76 27.87 5.43
N HIS A 187 2.64 27.69 6.11
CA HIS A 187 1.41 28.35 5.70
C HIS A 187 1.01 29.32 6.81
N SER A 188 1.12 30.60 6.45
CA SER A 188 -0.01 31.53 6.33
C SER A 188 -1.18 31.28 7.29
#